data_AF-A0A6P2FJU0-F1
#
_entry.id   AF-A0A6P2FJU0-F1
#
_cell.length_a   1.000
_cell.length_b   1.000
_cell.length_c   1.000
_cell.angle_alpha   90.00
_cell.angle_beta   90.00
_cell.angle_gamma   90.00
#
_symmetry.space_group_name_H-M   'P 1'
#
loop_
_entity.id
_entity.type
_entity.pdbx_description
1 polymer ?
#
loop_
_entity_poly.entity_id
_entity_poly.type
_entity_poly.pdbx_seq_one_letter_code
_entity_poly.pdbx_strand_id
1 'polypeptide(L)' 'MEPITSIDRYEPDHAHRCEVCGGTPVVSGVKDGKTVYVATMCGPCLWNEPRAIDPGTWNEGSGG' A
#
# COMPACT_ATOMS: atom_id res chain seq x y z
N MET A 1 19.47 7.73 -1.65
CA MET A 1 18.19 7.07 -1.36
C MET A 1 17.52 6.90 -2.70
N GLU A 2 17.45 5.67 -3.22
CA GLU A 2 16.70 5.43 -4.45
C GLU A 2 15.25 5.83 -4.18
N PRO A 3 14.64 6.68 -5.02
CA PRO A 3 13.30 7.12 -4.76
C PRO A 3 12.35 5.92 -4.77
N ILE A 4 11.29 5.96 -3.97
CA ILE A 4 10.19 4.97 -3.95
C ILE A 4 9.48 4.86 -5.33
N THR A 5 9.98 5.58 -6.34
CA THR A 5 9.51 5.70 -7.74
C THR A 5 9.59 4.41 -8.57
N SER A 6 9.70 3.24 -7.96
CA SER A 6 9.69 2.00 -8.71
C SER A 6 8.92 0.92 -7.99
N ILE A 7 7.70 1.24 -7.54
CA ILE A 7 6.71 0.24 -7.15
C ILE A 7 5.89 -0.07 -8.41
N ASP A 8 5.81 -1.34 -8.79
CA ASP A 8 5.00 -1.80 -9.91
C ASP A 8 3.52 -1.94 -9.49
N ARG A 9 3.30 -2.41 -8.26
CA ARG A 9 1.97 -2.56 -7.66
C ARG A 9 2.01 -2.53 -6.14
N TYR A 10 0.88 -2.17 -5.54
CA TYR A 10 0.64 -2.30 -4.12
C TYR A 10 -0.09 -3.62 -3.80
N GLU A 11 0.34 -4.29 -2.73
CA GLU A 11 -0.23 -5.53 -2.22
C GLU A 11 -0.60 -5.38 -0.73
N PRO A 12 -1.70 -6.02 -0.28
CA PRO A 12 -2.11 -6.00 1.12
C PRO A 12 -1.20 -6.87 1.98
N ASP A 13 -0.70 -6.30 3.07
CA ASP A 13 0.01 -7.02 4.11
C ASP A 13 -0.86 -7.15 5.38
N HIS A 14 -1.28 -8.39 5.64
CA HIS A 14 -2.12 -8.75 6.78
C HIS A 14 -1.32 -9.12 8.04
N ALA A 15 0.01 -9.22 7.95
CA ALA A 15 0.87 -9.53 9.10
C ALA A 15 1.05 -8.32 10.03
N HIS A 16 0.87 -7.11 9.50
CA HIS A 16 1.03 -5.85 10.22
C HIS A 16 -0.29 -5.09 10.39
N ARG A 17 -0.28 -4.14 11.32
CA ARG A 17 -1.42 -3.26 11.63
C ARG A 17 -1.03 -1.81 11.39
N CYS A 18 -2.01 -1.03 10.94
CA CYS A 18 -1.88 0.39 10.74
C CYS A 18 -1.55 1.10 12.05
N GLU A 19 -0.46 1.87 12.09
CA GLU A 19 -0.07 2.63 13.28
C GLU A 19 -1.06 3.76 13.64
N VAL A 20 -1.85 4.22 12.68
CA VAL A 20 -2.78 5.34 12.85
C VAL A 20 -4.12 4.88 13.41
N CYS A 21 -4.75 3.87 12.78
CA CYS A 21 -6.11 3.43 13.12
C CYS A 21 -6.20 2.00 13.67
N GLY A 22 -5.08 1.27 13.72
CA GLY A 22 -5.04 -0.13 14.16
C GLY A 22 -5.61 -1.14 13.14
N GLY A 23 -6.08 -0.69 11.98
CA GLY A 23 -6.67 -1.53 10.93
C GLY A 23 -5.66 -2.40 10.17
N THR A 24 -6.18 -3.32 9.36
CA THR A 24 -5.42 -4.23 8.48
C THR A 24 -6.22 -4.42 7.18
N PRO A 25 -5.59 -4.66 6.02
CA PRO A 25 -4.14 -4.76 5.75
C PRO A 25 -3.41 -3.41 5.70
N VAL A 26 -2.10 -3.43 5.94
CA VAL A 26 -1.20 -2.31 5.58
C VAL A 26 -0.74 -2.42 4.13
N VAL A 27 -0.23 -1.33 3.57
CA VAL A 27 0.20 -1.27 2.17
C VAL A 27 1.64 -1.77 2.02
N SER A 28 1.88 -2.74 1.13
CA SER A 28 3.22 -3.11 0.69
C SER A 28 3.42 -2.78 -0.79
N GLY A 29 4.58 -2.25 -1.16
CA GLY A 29 4.97 -2.01 -2.54
C GLY A 29 5.82 -3.15 -3.08
N VAL A 30 5.44 -3.67 -4.25
CA VAL A 30 6.14 -4.74 -4.95
C VAL A 30 6.79 -4.21 -6.23
N LYS A 31 8.02 -4.65 -6.49
CA LYS A 31 8.75 -4.43 -7.74
C LYS A 31 9.38 -5.75 -8.19
N ASP A 32 9.25 -6.10 -9.47
CA ASP A 32 9.83 -7.33 -10.04
C ASP A 32 9.46 -8.59 -9.22
N GLY A 33 8.24 -8.62 -8.68
CA GLY A 33 7.73 -9.71 -7.83
C GLY A 33 8.31 -9.77 -6.41
N LYS A 34 9.08 -8.76 -5.98
CA LYS A 34 9.65 -8.66 -4.62
C LYS A 34 9.07 -7.46 -3.88
N THR A 35 8.76 -7.65 -2.60
CA THR A 35 8.40 -6.53 -1.72
C THR A 35 9.61 -5.61 -1.54
N VAL A 36 9.48 -4.36 -2.00
CA VAL A 36 10.52 -3.32 -1.89
C VAL A 36 10.13 -2.21 -0.90
N TYR A 37 8.86 -2.18 -0.50
CA TYR A 37 8.33 -1.22 0.47
C TYR A 37 7.29 -1.90 1.35
N VAL A 38 7.33 -1.67 2.66
CA VAL A 38 6.29 -2.07 3.61
C VAL A 38 5.91 -0.80 4.36
N ALA A 39 4.68 -0.34 4.18
CA ALA A 39 4.14 0.78 4.92
C ALA A 39 3.75 0.36 6.34
N THR A 40 3.78 1.32 7.24
CA THR A 40 3.20 1.20 8.58
C THR A 40 1.70 1.56 8.60
N MET A 41 1.12 1.93 7.45
CA MET A 41 -0.25 2.42 7.33
C MET A 41 -1.09 1.60 6.35
N CYS A 42 -2.40 1.48 6.63
CA CYS A 42 -3.39 0.96 5.69
C CYS A 42 -3.73 1.96 4.59
N GLY A 43 -4.34 1.48 3.51
CA GLY A 43 -4.67 2.29 2.33
C GLY A 43 -5.35 3.63 2.66
N PRO A 44 -6.43 3.67 3.46
CA PRO A 44 -7.10 4.92 3.79
C PRO A 44 -6.21 5.91 4.54
N CYS A 45 -5.37 5.43 5.46
CA CYS A 45 -4.47 6.29 6.22
C CYS A 45 -3.28 6.77 5.37
N LEU A 46 -2.77 5.93 4.47
CA LEU A 46 -1.63 6.26 3.61
C LEU A 46 -2.01 7.30 2.54
N TRP A 47 -3.16 7.11 1.88
CA TRP A 47 -3.58 7.97 0.75
C TRP A 47 -4.65 8.99 1.11
N ASN A 48 -5.14 8.99 2.35
CA ASN A 48 -6.29 9.81 2.77
C ASN A 48 -7.51 9.61 1.85
N GLU A 49 -7.69 8.38 1.34
CA GLU A 49 -8.75 7.99 0.40
C GLU A 49 -9.59 6.86 1.03
N PRO A 50 -10.82 7.13 1.50
CA PRO A 50 -11.67 6.12 2.14
C PRO A 50 -11.91 4.87 1.29
N ARG A 51 -11.98 5.00 -0.04
CA ARG A 51 -12.17 3.86 -0.95
C ARG A 51 -11.01 2.87 -0.91
N ALA A 52 -9.82 3.32 -0.55
CA ALA A 52 -8.65 2.46 -0.38
C ALA A 52 -8.75 1.53 0.83
N ILE A 53 -9.89 1.45 1.52
CA ILE A 53 -10.16 0.36 2.47
C ILE A 53 -10.21 -1.00 1.78
N ASP A 54 -10.54 -1.03 0.49
CA ASP A 54 -10.51 -2.22 -0.35
C ASP A 54 -9.17 -2.31 -1.11
N PRO A 55 -8.32 -3.31 -0.83
CA PRO A 55 -7.08 -3.55 -1.57
C PRO A 55 -7.26 -3.72 -3.08
N GLY A 56 -8.44 -4.13 -3.52
CA GLY A 56 -8.78 -4.23 -4.94
C GLY A 56 -8.63 -2.90 -5.70
N THR A 57 -8.78 -1.76 -5.00
CA THR A 57 -8.75 -0.44 -5.64
C THR A 57 -7.36 0.20 -5.69
N TRP A 58 -6.35 -0.38 -5.02
CA TRP A 58 -5.05 0.28 -4.80
C TRP A 58 -4.23 0.49 -6.07
N ASN A 59 -4.52 -0.29 -7.12
CA ASN A 59 -3.83 -0.25 -8.39
C ASN A 59 -4.73 0.28 -9.52
N GLU A 60 -5.95 0.72 -9.22
CA GLU A 60 -6.95 1.18 -10.21
C GLU A 60 -6.70 2.61 -10.72
N GLY A 61 -5.61 3.27 -10.31
CA GLY A 61 -5.28 4.64 -10.69
C GLY A 61 -3.90 4.86 -11.32
N SER A 62 -3.13 3.80 -11.57
CA SER A 62 -1.75 3.92 -12.10
C SER A 62 -1.67 4.05 -13.63
N GLY A 63 -2.81 4.19 -14.32
CA GLY A 63 -2.90 4.46 -15.75
C GLY A 63 -3.24 5.91 -16.03
N GLY A 64 -2.23 6.76 -16.19
CA GLY A 64 -2.32 8.14 -16.66
C GLY A 64 -1.08 8.54 -17.41
#